data_AF-A0A819L3I8-F1
#
_entry.id   AF-A0A819L3I8-F1
#
_cell.length_a   1.000
_cell.length_b   1.000
_cell.length_c   1.000
_cell.angle_alpha   90.00
_cell.angle_beta   90.00
_cell.angle_gamma   90.00
#
_symmetry.space_group_name_H-M   'P 1'
#
loop_
_entity.id
_entity.type
_entity.pdbx_description
1 polymer ?
#
loop_
_entity_poly.entity_id
_entity_poly.type
_entity_poly.pdbx_seq_one_letter_code
_entity_poly.pdbx_strand_id
1 'polypeptide(L)'
;VSRDEANEKGAIHQKKKFPQKVMVWLGVCSKGVSPLVIFEQGTVDHDRYIKEVLSVALKYGNHVFGNNWSFQQDGAKPHVHQLTQQ
;
A
#
# COMPACT_ATOMS: atom_id res chain seq x y z
N VAL A 1 30.40 -13.57 -7.65
CA VAL A 1 29.82 -13.38 -8.99
C VAL A 1 29.95 -11.91 -9.34
N SER A 2 30.77 -11.57 -10.32
CA SER A 2 30.88 -10.18 -10.79
C SER A 2 29.68 -9.82 -11.67
N ARG A 3 29.45 -8.52 -11.89
CA ARG A 3 28.39 -8.03 -12.79
C ARG A 3 28.54 -8.57 -14.21
N ASP A 4 29.78 -8.69 -14.67
CA ASP A 4 30.12 -9.18 -16.00
C ASP A 4 29.82 -10.68 -16.13
N GLU A 5 30.17 -11.45 -15.11
CA GLU A 5 29.90 -12.90 -15.03
C GLU A 5 28.39 -13.21 -14.99
N ALA A 6 27.58 -12.34 -14.36
CA ALA A 6 26.12 -12.45 -14.36
C ALA A 6 25.50 -12.08 -15.72
N ASN A 7 26.13 -11.15 -16.45
CA ASN A 7 25.70 -10.72 -17.78
C ASN A 7 25.93 -11.84 -18.81
N GLU A 8 27.12 -12.45 -18.79
CA GLU A 8 27.47 -13.57 -19.67
C GLU A 8 26.57 -14.79 -19.46
N LYS A 9 26.16 -15.06 -18.21
CA LYS A 9 25.25 -16.17 -17.86
C LYS A 9 23.77 -15.88 -18.17
N GLY A 10 23.45 -14.74 -18.80
CA GLY A 10 22.06 -14.36 -19.09
C GLY A 10 21.21 -14.11 -17.83
N ALA A 11 21.84 -13.92 -16.66
CA ALA A 11 21.13 -13.70 -15.41
C ALA A 11 20.49 -12.30 -15.34
N ILE A 12 20.96 -11.35 -16.16
CA ILE A 12 20.42 -9.98 -16.20
C ILE A 12 19.22 -9.91 -17.13
N HIS A 13 18.02 -9.91 -16.53
CA HIS A 13 16.77 -9.67 -17.24
C HIS A 13 16.43 -8.17 -17.22
N GLN A 14 16.48 -7.51 -18.38
CA GLN A 14 16.02 -6.12 -18.47
C GLN A 14 14.50 -6.04 -18.27
N LYS A 15 14.08 -5.29 -17.25
CA LYS A 15 12.67 -4.96 -17.02
C LYS A 15 12.29 -3.72 -17.82
N LYS A 16 11.03 -3.63 -18.27
CA LYS A 16 10.48 -2.41 -18.87
C LYS A 16 10.69 -1.25 -17.91
N LYS A 17 11.33 -0.16 -18.36
CA LYS A 17 11.68 1.00 -17.53
C LYS A 17 10.43 1.72 -16.97
N PHE A 18 9.33 1.70 -17.73
CA PHE A 18 8.05 2.32 -17.37
C PHE A 18 6.87 1.38 -17.69
N PRO A 19 6.68 0.30 -16.91
CA PRO A 19 5.49 -0.51 -17.08
C PRO A 19 4.28 0.27 -16.53
N GLN A 20 3.12 0.09 -17.15
CA GLN A 20 1.86 0.54 -16.55
C GLN A 20 1.67 -0.21 -15.23
N LYS A 21 1.27 0.51 -14.19
CA LYS A 21 1.08 -0.02 -12.84
C LYS A 21 -0.21 0.56 -12.29
N VAL A 22 -0.90 -0.24 -11.49
CA VAL A 22 -2.03 0.19 -10.66
C VAL A 22 -1.61 0.02 -9.22
N MET A 23 -1.85 1.04 -8.38
CA MET A 23 -1.66 0.92 -6.94
C MET A 23 -3.00 0.55 -6.32
N VAL A 24 -2.98 -0.43 -5.42
CA VAL A 24 -4.18 -0.89 -4.72
C VAL A 24 -3.85 -0.98 -3.23
N TRP A 25 -4.76 -0.48 -2.41
CA TRP A 25 -4.72 -0.68 -0.96
C TRP A 25 -5.87 -1.60 -0.52
N LEU A 26 -5.60 -2.41 0.50
CA LEU A 26 -6.60 -3.24 1.17
C LEU A 26 -6.17 -3.53 2.62
N GLY A 27 -7.15 -3.67 3.50
CA GLY A 27 -6.99 -4.19 4.86
C GLY A 27 -7.41 -5.65 4.96
N VAL A 28 -6.67 -6.45 5.72
CA VAL A 28 -6.99 -7.87 5.98
C VAL A 28 -7.04 -8.12 7.48
N CYS A 29 -8.00 -8.93 7.90
CA CYS A 29 -8.13 -9.40 9.27
C CYS A 29 -8.67 -10.84 9.31
N SER A 30 -8.80 -11.40 10.51
CA SER A 30 -9.34 -12.77 10.70
C SER A 30 -10.80 -12.95 10.25
N LYS A 31 -11.53 -11.85 10.02
CA LYS A 31 -12.94 -11.85 9.60
C LYS A 31 -13.14 -11.59 8.11
N GLY A 32 -12.08 -11.22 7.38
CA GLY A 32 -12.14 -10.99 5.95
C GLY A 32 -11.24 -9.86 5.46
N VAL A 33 -11.57 -9.37 4.26
CA VAL A 33 -10.84 -8.33 3.53
C VAL A 33 -11.73 -7.10 3.36
N SER A 34 -11.15 -5.91 3.51
CA SER A 34 -11.85 -4.64 3.28
C SER A 34 -12.23 -4.45 1.81
N PRO A 35 -13.13 -3.51 1.48
CA PRO A 35 -13.20 -2.97 0.13
C PRO A 35 -11.81 -2.51 -0.35
N LEU A 36 -11.52 -2.75 -1.63
CA LEU A 36 -10.27 -2.30 -2.26
C LEU A 36 -10.33 -0.81 -2.53
N VAL A 37 -9.21 -0.13 -2.30
CA VAL A 37 -9.00 1.25 -2.77
C VAL A 37 -8.06 1.19 -3.95
N ILE A 38 -8.56 1.54 -5.14
CA ILE A 38 -7.80 1.50 -6.39
C ILE A 38 -7.38 2.93 -6.73
N PHE A 39 -6.07 3.18 -6.80
CA PHE A 39 -5.53 4.46 -7.22
C PHE A 39 -5.23 4.40 -8.72
N GLU A 40 -6.12 4.95 -9.53
CA GLU A 40 -5.98 4.94 -10.99
C GLU A 40 -4.80 5.78 -11.49
N GLN A 41 -4.44 6.83 -10.76
CA GLN A 41 -3.40 7.78 -11.16
C GLN A 41 -2.49 8.18 -10.01
N GLY A 42 -1.21 8.34 -10.34
CA GLY A 42 -0.20 8.95 -9.49
C GLY A 42 0.23 8.08 -8.31
N THR A 43 0.85 8.73 -7.34
CA THR A 43 1.26 8.16 -6.05
C THR A 43 0.29 8.58 -4.94
N VAL A 44 0.41 7.95 -3.78
CA VAL A 44 -0.36 8.29 -2.58
C VAL A 44 0.48 9.19 -1.69
N ASP A 45 -0.03 10.38 -1.38
CA ASP A 45 0.48 11.26 -0.33
C ASP A 45 -0.40 11.15 0.93
N HIS A 46 -0.08 11.94 1.96
CA HIS A 46 -0.79 11.89 3.23
C HIS A 46 -2.27 12.30 3.10
N ASP A 47 -2.58 13.31 2.28
CA ASP A 47 -3.95 13.80 2.09
C ASP A 47 -4.83 12.75 1.43
N ARG A 48 -4.32 12.12 0.36
CA ARG A 48 -5.01 11.01 -0.30
C ARG A 48 -5.14 9.82 0.63
N TYR A 49 -4.10 9.50 1.40
CA TYR A 49 -4.13 8.41 2.36
C TYR A 49 -5.23 8.62 3.43
N ILE A 50 -5.33 9.82 4.01
CA ILE A 50 -6.38 10.13 5.00
C ILE A 50 -7.77 10.00 4.37
N LYS A 51 -7.98 10.61 3.19
CA LYS A 51 -9.31 10.70 2.57
C LYS A 51 -9.78 9.36 1.97
N GLU A 52 -8.90 8.69 1.24
CA GLU A 52 -9.25 7.52 0.43
C GLU A 52 -9.01 6.19 1.19
N VAL A 53 -8.02 6.13 2.09
CA VAL A 53 -7.64 4.88 2.79
C VAL A 53 -8.18 4.83 4.21
N LEU A 54 -7.85 5.81 5.06
CA LEU A 54 -8.20 5.74 6.48
C LEU A 54 -9.72 5.71 6.70
N SER A 55 -10.48 6.40 5.85
CA SER A 55 -11.95 6.36 5.87
C SER A 55 -12.49 4.93 5.63
N VAL A 56 -11.89 4.18 4.70
CA VAL A 56 -12.25 2.79 4.41
C VAL A 56 -11.82 1.86 5.53
N ALA A 57 -10.59 1.99 6.02
CA ALA A 57 -10.06 1.21 7.13
C ALA A 57 -10.92 1.39 8.39
N LEU A 58 -11.25 2.64 8.75
CA LEU A 58 -12.04 2.95 9.94
C LEU A 58 -13.45 2.39 9.83
N LYS A 59 -14.13 2.61 8.69
CA LYS A 59 -15.48 2.09 8.45
C LYS A 59 -15.50 0.56 8.51
N TYR A 60 -14.53 -0.10 7.89
CA TYR A 60 -14.46 -1.55 7.87
C TYR A 60 -14.14 -2.14 9.24
N GLY A 61 -13.12 -1.61 9.92
CA GLY A 61 -12.75 -2.04 11.27
C GLY A 61 -13.90 -1.88 12.26
N ASN A 62 -14.58 -0.73 12.24
CA ASN A 62 -15.73 -0.48 13.10
C ASN A 62 -16.91 -1.42 12.81
N HIS A 63 -17.15 -1.74 11.53
CA HIS A 63 -18.18 -2.69 11.15
C HIS A 63 -17.88 -4.11 11.63
N VAL A 64 -16.61 -4.53 11.57
CA VAL A 64 -16.20 -5.91 11.85
C VAL A 64 -15.93 -6.18 13.34
N PHE A 65 -15.34 -5.20 14.04
CA PHE A 65 -14.84 -5.36 15.41
C PHE A 65 -15.47 -4.38 16.42
N GLY A 66 -16.37 -3.50 15.99
CA GLY A 66 -16.83 -2.38 16.83
C GLY A 66 -15.71 -1.36 17.04
N ASN A 67 -15.70 -0.66 18.18
CA ASN A 67 -14.79 0.48 18.38
C ASN A 67 -13.44 0.10 19.03
N ASN A 68 -13.18 -1.19 19.29
CA ASN A 68 -11.97 -1.63 19.98
C ASN A 68 -11.16 -2.61 19.12
N TRP A 69 -10.34 -2.05 18.24
CA TRP A 69 -9.46 -2.79 17.36
C TRP A 69 -8.18 -1.99 17.10
N SER A 70 -7.14 -2.68 16.64
CA SER A 70 -5.86 -2.06 16.30
C SER A 70 -5.67 -2.02 14.79
N PHE A 71 -5.23 -0.87 14.28
CA PHE A 71 -4.82 -0.71 12.90
C PHE A 71 -3.31 -0.84 12.78
N GLN A 72 -2.83 -1.70 11.89
CA GLN A 72 -1.41 -1.90 11.62
C GLN A 72 -1.08 -1.47 10.20
N GLN A 73 0.02 -0.74 10.04
CA GLN A 73 0.57 -0.28 8.77
C GLN A 73 2.11 -0.20 8.87
N ASP A 74 2.79 -0.10 7.73
CA ASP A 74 4.25 0.13 7.69
C ASP A 74 4.59 1.62 7.85
N GLY A 75 5.88 1.93 7.98
CA GLY A 75 6.39 3.29 8.21
C GLY A 75 6.53 4.17 6.95
N ALA A 76 5.69 3.98 5.92
CA ALA A 76 5.77 4.79 4.71
C ALA A 76 5.49 6.29 5.01
N LYS A 77 6.08 7.21 4.23
CA LYS A 77 5.95 8.66 4.46
C LYS A 77 4.50 9.15 4.59
N PRO A 78 3.52 8.72 3.76
CA PRO A 78 2.12 9.10 3.93
C PRO A 78 1.53 8.61 5.24
N HIS A 79 1.97 7.44 5.73
CA HIS A 79 1.44 6.80 6.93
C HIS A 79 1.89 7.52 8.20
N VAL A 80 3.17 7.93 8.25
CA VAL A 80 3.77 8.56 9.44
C VAL A 80 3.67 10.09 9.44
N HIS A 81 2.96 10.68 8.48
CA HIS A 81 2.77 12.12 8.43
C HIS A 81 1.97 12.61 9.64
N GLN A 82 2.30 13.80 10.16
CA GLN A 82 1.67 14.32 11.38
C GLN A 82 0.14 14.36 11.29
N LEU A 83 -0.41 14.80 10.15
CA LEU A 83 -1.87 14.84 9.94
C LEU A 83 -2.51 13.46 9.82
N THR A 84 -1.75 12.44 9.43
CA THR A 84 -2.25 11.07 9.32
C THR A 84 -2.32 10.37 10.67
N GLN A 85 -1.58 10.87 11.66
CA GLN A 85 -1.49 10.33 13.01
C GLN A 85 -2.43 11.03 14.01
N GLN A 86 -3.24 12.00 13.55
CA GLN A 86 -4.26 12.70 14.34
C GLN A 86 -5.57 11.91 14.33
#